data_AF-A0A0C2FXM7-F1
#
_entry.id   AF-A0A0C2FXM7-F1
#
_cell.length_a   1.000
_cell.length_b   1.000
_cell.length_c   1.000
_cell.angle_alpha   90.00
_cell.angle_beta   90.00
_cell.angle_gamma   90.00
#
_symmetry.space_group_name_H-M   'P 1'
#
loop_
_entity.id
_entity.type
_entity.pdbx_description
1 polymer ?
#
loop_
_entity_poly.entity_id
_entity_poly.type
_entity_poly.pdbx_seq_one_letter_code
_entity_poly.pdbx_strand_id
1 'polypeptide(L)'
;MKISVRRCIDGDKGLKTTGSFVFDFVSRRLAGDDYVELFNALQWLHLLSRLEISIPLDMLLEKFSIALTGLSAMDIPKLGQNDLEEDDVSIHIVIIDILVLQ
;
A
#
# COMPACT_ATOMS: atom_id res chain seq x y z
N MET A 1 14.85 -19.14 -3.29
CA MET A 1 13.59 -19.80 -3.73
C MET A 1 12.76 -18.76 -4.46
N LYS A 2 12.75 -18.78 -5.80
CA LYS A 2 12.05 -17.79 -6.63
C LYS A 2 10.57 -18.17 -6.69
N ILE A 3 9.69 -17.42 -6.03
CA ILE A 3 8.25 -17.61 -6.16
C ILE A 3 7.85 -17.09 -7.54
N SER A 4 7.63 -18.01 -8.47
CA SER A 4 7.10 -17.72 -9.81
C SER A 4 5.58 -17.69 -9.73
N VAL A 5 4.99 -16.49 -9.74
CA VAL A 5 3.53 -16.28 -9.71
C VAL A 5 2.96 -16.72 -11.06
N ARG A 6 2.41 -17.94 -11.11
CA ARG A 6 1.89 -18.57 -12.32
C ARG A 6 0.50 -18.00 -12.66
N ARG A 7 0.30 -17.67 -13.94
CA ARG A 7 -0.90 -17.06 -14.55
C ARG A 7 -2.17 -17.87 -14.27
N CYS A 8 -3.23 -17.21 -13.81
CA CYS A 8 -4.61 -17.71 -13.93
C CYS A 8 -5.14 -17.31 -15.31
N ILE A 9 -5.63 -18.27 -16.08
CA ILE A 9 -6.30 -18.06 -17.38
C ILE A 9 -7.78 -18.01 -17.09
N ASP A 10 -8.40 -16.83 -17.26
CA ASP A 10 -9.85 -16.70 -17.44
C ASP A 10 -10.11 -15.83 -18.67
N GLY A 11 -11.10 -16.26 -19.45
CA GLY A 11 -11.34 -15.82 -20.82
C GLY A 11 -11.74 -14.35 -20.95
N ASP A 12 -11.22 -13.77 -22.04
CA ASP A 12 -11.87 -12.75 -22.86
C ASP A 12 -11.80 -11.26 -22.48
N LYS A 13 -10.84 -10.79 -21.66
CA LYS A 13 -10.41 -9.37 -21.70
C LYS A 13 -8.94 -9.24 -21.34
N GLY A 14 -8.14 -8.66 -22.25
CA GLY A 14 -6.83 -8.01 -22.04
C GLY A 14 -5.90 -8.62 -20.99
N LEU A 15 -4.77 -9.14 -21.44
CA LEU A 15 -3.65 -9.70 -20.66
C LEU A 15 -3.21 -8.79 -19.48
N LYS A 16 -3.92 -8.83 -18.35
CA LYS A 16 -3.48 -8.20 -17.09
C LYS A 16 -2.60 -9.19 -16.36
N THR A 17 -1.32 -8.86 -16.22
CA THR A 17 -0.36 -9.62 -15.40
C THR A 17 -0.89 -9.71 -13.97
N THR A 18 -0.59 -10.79 -13.25
CA THR A 18 -1.02 -11.00 -11.86
C THR A 18 -0.63 -9.84 -10.94
N GLY A 19 0.47 -9.14 -11.25
CA GLY A 19 0.89 -7.91 -10.57
C GLY A 19 -0.11 -6.75 -10.71
N SER A 20 -0.82 -6.64 -11.85
CA SER A 20 -1.85 -5.63 -12.07
C SER A 20 -3.05 -5.82 -11.15
N PHE A 21 -3.44 -7.06 -10.83
CA PHE A 21 -4.58 -7.30 -9.94
C PHE A 21 -4.25 -7.01 -8.47
N VAL A 22 -3.06 -7.38 -8.02
CA VAL A 22 -2.60 -7.07 -6.65
C VAL A 22 -2.44 -5.57 -6.47
N PHE A 23 -1.88 -4.88 -7.46
CA PHE A 23 -1.77 -3.43 -7.43
C PHE A 23 -3.14 -2.73 -7.49
N ASP A 24 -4.07 -3.18 -8.34
CA ASP A 24 -5.44 -2.66 -8.40
C ASP A 24 -6.15 -2.84 -7.04
N PHE A 25 -5.92 -3.96 -6.36
CA PHE A 25 -6.48 -4.25 -5.04
C PHE A 25 -5.91 -3.33 -3.94
N VAL A 26 -4.58 -3.12 -3.93
CA VAL A 26 -3.91 -2.24 -2.96
C VAL A 26 -4.29 -0.79 -3.21
N SER A 27 -4.30 -0.36 -4.49
CA SER A 27 -4.65 1.00 -4.90
C SER A 27 -6.05 1.43 -4.45
N ARG A 28 -7.02 0.53 -4.50
CA ARG A 28 -8.39 0.84 -4.03
C ARG A 28 -8.43 1.13 -2.53
N ARG A 29 -7.62 0.44 -1.74
CA ARG A 29 -7.54 0.66 -0.29
C ARG A 29 -6.71 1.89 0.09
N LEU A 30 -5.67 2.20 -0.68
CA LEU A 30 -4.91 3.44 -0.51
C LEU A 30 -5.76 4.70 -0.76
N ALA A 31 -6.81 4.59 -1.58
CA ALA A 31 -7.74 5.67 -1.89
C ALA A 31 -9.05 5.63 -1.06
N GLY A 32 -9.13 4.76 -0.06
CA GLY A 32 -10.28 4.65 0.83
C GLY A 32 -10.31 5.71 1.92
N ASP A 33 -11.33 5.63 2.78
CA ASP A 33 -11.56 6.49 3.96
C ASP A 33 -11.38 5.77 5.30
N ASP A 34 -11.07 4.46 5.26
CA ASP A 34 -10.82 3.64 6.44
C ASP A 34 -9.31 3.55 6.74
N TYR A 35 -8.91 4.07 7.91
CA TYR A 35 -7.51 4.07 8.37
C TYR A 35 -6.92 2.65 8.46
N VAL A 36 -7.70 1.68 8.95
CA VAL A 36 -7.23 0.30 9.15
C VAL A 36 -7.00 -0.37 7.80
N GLU A 37 -7.90 -0.16 6.83
CA GLU A 37 -7.69 -0.66 5.46
C GLU A 37 -6.49 0.00 4.78
N LEU A 38 -6.32 1.31 4.95
CA LEU A 38 -5.16 2.05 4.45
C LEU A 38 -3.86 1.51 5.04
N PHE A 39 -3.79 1.38 6.36
CA PHE A 39 -2.60 0.88 7.05
C PHE A 39 -2.26 -0.55 6.62
N ASN A 40 -3.26 -1.43 6.52
CA ASN A 40 -3.08 -2.79 6.03
C ASN A 40 -2.57 -2.83 4.59
N ALA A 41 -3.09 -1.96 3.72
CA ALA A 41 -2.64 -1.84 2.33
C ALA A 41 -1.17 -1.40 2.23
N LEU A 42 -0.75 -0.45 3.07
CA LEU A 42 0.65 -0.01 3.18
C LEU A 42 1.57 -1.12 3.69
N GLN A 43 1.14 -1.91 4.68
CA GLN A 43 1.90 -3.08 5.16
C GLN A 43 2.10 -4.12 4.05
N TRP A 44 1.06 -4.39 3.26
CA TRP A 44 1.17 -5.32 2.12
C TRP A 44 2.10 -4.78 1.05
N LEU A 45 2.02 -3.49 0.77
CA LEU A 45 2.88 -2.82 -0.20
C LEU A 45 4.36 -2.89 0.22
N HIS A 46 4.65 -2.61 1.48
CA HIS A 46 5.99 -2.76 2.06
C HIS A 46 6.52 -4.19 1.94
N LEU A 47 5.68 -5.21 2.22
CA LEU A 47 6.07 -6.61 2.04
C LEU A 47 6.34 -6.95 0.57
N LEU A 48 5.55 -6.44 -0.37
CA LEU A 48 5.75 -6.65 -1.81
C LEU A 48 7.05 -6.03 -2.30
N SER A 49 7.37 -4.80 -1.86
CA SER A 49 8.64 -4.13 -2.17
C SER A 49 9.85 -4.95 -1.69
N ARG A 50 9.76 -5.57 -0.50
CA ARG A 50 10.81 -6.46 0.02
C ARG A 50 10.97 -7.79 -0.74
N LEU A 51 9.96 -8.20 -1.48
CA LEU A 51 9.99 -9.40 -2.33
C LEU A 51 10.50 -9.12 -3.75
N GLU A 52 11.09 -7.95 -3.98
CA GLU A 52 11.57 -7.47 -5.30
C GLU A 52 10.45 -7.38 -6.36
N ILE A 53 9.18 -7.28 -5.93
CA ILE A 53 8.07 -6.99 -6.82
C ILE A 53 8.03 -5.48 -7.02
N SER A 54 8.75 -5.02 -8.05
CA SER A 54 8.86 -3.59 -8.36
C SER A 54 7.51 -3.06 -8.88
N ILE A 55 7.03 -2.01 -8.23
CA ILE A 55 5.90 -1.21 -8.67
C ILE A 55 6.47 0.12 -9.18
N PRO A 56 6.02 0.62 -10.34
CA PRO A 56 6.49 1.90 -10.85
C PRO A 56 6.36 3.02 -9.80
N LEU A 57 7.44 3.74 -9.56
CA LEU A 57 7.52 4.78 -8.52
C LEU A 57 6.49 5.90 -8.74
N ASP A 58 6.25 6.28 -9.99
CA ASP A 58 5.24 7.26 -10.38
C ASP A 58 3.83 6.84 -9.91
N MET A 59 3.49 5.57 -10.06
CA MET A 59 2.20 5.03 -9.60
C MET A 59 2.11 5.03 -8.06
N LEU A 60 3.20 4.73 -7.36
CA LEU A 60 3.25 4.77 -5.90
C LEU A 60 3.05 6.19 -5.37
N LEU A 61 3.78 7.16 -5.94
CA LEU A 61 3.71 8.56 -5.53
C LEU A 61 2.29 9.13 -5.70
N GLU A 62 1.61 8.81 -6.79
CA GLU A 62 0.20 9.21 -7.00
C GLU A 62 -0.70 8.67 -5.87
N LYS A 63 -0.57 7.38 -5.53
CA LYS A 63 -1.41 6.77 -4.49
C LYS A 63 -1.06 7.24 -3.08
N PHE A 64 0.22 7.49 -2.79
CA PHE A 64 0.63 8.08 -1.52
C PHE A 64 0.14 9.50 -1.37
N SER A 65 0.17 10.31 -2.43
CA SER A 65 -0.38 11.67 -2.39
C SER A 65 -1.88 11.65 -2.05
N ILE A 66 -2.65 10.74 -2.66
CA ILE A 66 -4.08 10.57 -2.37
C ILE A 66 -4.28 10.13 -0.90
N ALA A 67 -3.57 9.08 -0.47
CA ALA A 67 -3.68 8.52 0.87
C ALA A 67 -3.35 9.56 1.96
N LEU A 68 -2.24 10.29 1.80
CA LEU A 68 -1.80 11.32 2.76
C LEU A 68 -2.75 12.52 2.81
N THR A 69 -3.35 12.90 1.67
CA THR A 69 -4.36 13.96 1.64
C THR A 69 -5.61 13.52 2.42
N GLY A 70 -6.07 12.28 2.21
CA GLY A 70 -7.21 11.70 2.90
C GLY A 70 -6.98 11.46 4.39
N LEU A 71 -5.73 11.16 4.79
CA LEU A 71 -5.36 10.81 6.17
C LEU A 71 -5.80 11.87 7.19
N SER A 72 -5.68 13.16 6.83
CA SER A 72 -6.08 14.28 7.69
C SER A 72 -7.58 14.30 8.05
N ALA A 73 -8.40 13.60 7.29
CA ALA A 73 -9.85 13.49 7.47
C ALA A 73 -10.29 12.13 8.03
N MET A 74 -9.38 11.18 8.24
CA MET A 74 -9.70 9.85 8.74
C MET A 74 -9.75 9.82 10.27
N ASP A 75 -10.64 8.98 10.81
CA ASP A 75 -10.64 8.65 12.23
C ASP A 75 -9.48 7.71 12.54
N ILE A 76 -8.35 8.29 12.94
CA ILE A 76 -7.16 7.54 13.36
C ILE A 76 -7.46 6.90 14.73
N PRO A 77 -7.46 5.55 14.85
CA PRO A 77 -7.66 4.89 16.13
C PRO A 77 -6.53 5.29 17.09
N LYS A 78 -6.87 5.86 18.25
CA LYS A 78 -5.90 6.13 19.30
C LYS A 78 -5.29 4.82 19.75
N LEU A 79 -4.02 4.61 19.44
CA LEU A 79 -3.26 3.50 20.01
C LEU A 79 -3.18 3.75 21.52
N GLY A 80 -3.58 2.77 22.32
CA GLY A 80 -3.65 2.92 23.77
C GLY A 80 -2.33 3.39 24.34
N GLN A 81 -2.31 4.66 24.79
CA GLN A 81 -1.29 5.35 25.60
C GLN A 81 0.09 4.66 25.62
N ASN A 82 0.91 4.95 24.60
CA ASN A 82 2.34 5.06 24.82
C ASN A 82 2.62 6.54 25.06
N ASP A 83 3.19 6.89 26.22
CA ASP A 83 3.58 8.27 26.61
C ASP A 83 4.72 8.84 25.74
N LEU A 84 5.07 8.16 24.65
CA LEU A 84 6.04 8.57 23.65
C LEU A 84 5.34 8.48 22.30
N GLU A 85 5.24 9.63 21.65
CA GLU A 85 4.89 9.87 20.25
C GLU A 85 3.43 10.27 19.99
N GLU A 86 3.29 11.55 19.65
CA GLU A 86 2.08 12.15 19.08
C GLU A 86 1.58 11.31 17.89
N ASP A 87 0.28 11.03 17.90
CA ASP A 87 -0.48 9.99 17.16
C ASP A 87 -0.39 10.00 15.60
N ASP A 88 0.53 10.73 14.96
CA ASP A 88 0.58 10.88 13.49
C ASP A 88 1.79 10.21 12.81
N VAL A 89 2.67 9.57 13.59
CA VAL A 89 3.98 9.07 13.14
C VAL A 89 3.90 7.70 12.43
N SER A 90 2.78 6.99 12.47
CA SER A 90 2.71 5.58 12.03
C SER A 90 2.72 5.37 10.50
N ILE A 91 1.92 6.12 9.74
CA ILE A 91 1.77 5.91 8.28
C ILE A 91 2.92 6.52 7.48
N HIS A 92 3.37 7.71 7.87
CA HIS A 92 4.45 8.43 7.20
C HIS A 92 5.75 7.60 7.18
N ILE A 93 6.09 6.94 8.29
CA ILE A 93 7.26 6.06 8.36
C ILE A 93 7.16 4.91 7.36
N VAL A 94 6.00 4.23 7.30
CA VAL A 94 5.81 3.10 6.39
C VAL A 94 5.95 3.53 4.92
N ILE A 95 5.42 4.71 4.56
CA ILE A 95 5.57 5.26 3.21
C ILE A 95 7.04 5.55 2.89
N ILE A 96 7.79 6.16 3.82
CA ILE A 96 9.21 6.44 3.64
C ILE A 96 10.00 5.13 3.44
N ASP A 97 9.74 4.11 4.25
CA ASP A 97 10.40 2.81 4.12
C ASP A 97 10.12 2.16 2.76
N ILE A 98 8.89 2.26 2.25
CA ILE A 98 8.55 1.75 0.90
C ILE A 98 9.34 2.50 -0.18
N LEU A 99 9.44 3.84 -0.07
CA LEU A 99 10.16 4.67 -1.04
C LEU A 99 11.66 4.39 -1.05
N VAL A 100 12.27 4.09 0.10
CA VAL A 100 13.68 3.70 0.20
C VAL A 100 13.94 2.34 -0.46
N LEU A 101 12.93 1.47 -0.54
CA LEU A 101 13.02 0.12 -1.13
C LEU A 101 12.74 0.07 -2.64
N GLN A 102 12.31 1.17 -3.27
CA GLN A 102 12.16 1.25 -4.72
C GLN A 102 13.47 1.65 -5.40
#